data_AF-A0A3D8HU00-F1
#
_entry.id   AF-A0A3D8HU00-F1
#
_cell.length_a   1.000
_cell.length_b   1.000
_cell.length_c   1.000
_cell.angle_alpha   90.00
_cell.angle_beta   90.00
_cell.angle_gamma   90.00
#
_symmetry.space_group_name_H-M   'P 1'
#
loop_
_entity.id
_entity.type
_entity.pdbx_description
1 polymer ?
#
loop_
_entity_poly.entity_id
_entity_poly.type
_entity_poly.pdbx_seq_one_letter_code
_entity_poly.pdbx_strand_id
1 'polypeptide(L)'
;MATESGVIVNYSKKIFELRKENWQDRKFLPVSGMFVEFRLDDGGHIVDAHSSKFQDFGEDSLLKEIDFWKTNTDEELKAIESDRLNKQAEEIFEKTDYLNMKSISISKGAEECVREHFAAEANSVKFALDEVEEIPQEDQLNYLAIKRFLVKAMDFLVFCDKKITSDMFAIELQKIRGLEYSFKELAQSAMTKPENIYTDVFLDKQLHYKGATKAISNIKEQIMQLNNKAKFSNNEARKLRAQLEINKADPTLPTKIDTQTKIAAKAEEEAKTLYASQERLESLTKNFKASYMNDFVGSFQAVRVELVDKVRNALNLIATHLDNKMWKIGMESVSVHNGFFRHDVNSPYCTMTFYWQYLKRLDKSKISDAEKAGYNFYQRYMKSHEKLFLIYTTNFKVELALKIEIMTMSKENKVVIAKTDGEFISHINSSIIEQGYIDPTIRSNPNQLIEVARKSRHNSGTDFIVLTKQEIEQYSKKGN
;
A
#
# COMPACT_ATOMS: atom_id res chain seq x y z
N MET A 1 -19.18 -18.45 -8.70
CA MET A 1 -19.89 -17.19 -9.01
C MET A 1 -19.44 -16.16 -7.99
N ALA A 2 -18.42 -15.36 -8.30
CA ALA A 2 -18.19 -14.14 -7.52
C ALA A 2 -19.36 -13.23 -7.88
N THR A 3 -20.18 -12.85 -6.91
CA THR A 3 -21.32 -11.96 -7.17
C THR A 3 -20.78 -10.63 -7.68
N GLU A 4 -21.09 -10.29 -8.93
CA GLU A 4 -20.86 -8.97 -9.53
C GLU A 4 -21.71 -7.86 -8.89
N SER A 5 -22.46 -8.24 -7.84
CA SER A 5 -23.25 -7.40 -6.96
C SER A 5 -22.72 -7.48 -5.53
N GLY A 6 -22.50 -6.31 -4.94
CA GLY A 6 -22.30 -6.10 -3.53
C GLY A 6 -23.53 -5.45 -2.90
N VAL A 7 -23.44 -5.19 -1.59
CA VAL A 7 -24.48 -4.48 -0.85
C VAL A 7 -23.85 -3.32 -0.12
N ILE A 8 -24.42 -2.13 -0.29
CA ILE A 8 -24.14 -0.99 0.58
C ILE A 8 -25.28 -0.90 1.60
N VAL A 9 -24.92 -0.75 2.87
CA VAL A 9 -25.88 -0.57 3.97
C VAL A 9 -25.67 0.82 4.55
N ASN A 10 -26.74 1.62 4.63
CA ASN A 10 -26.66 2.92 5.29
C ASN A 10 -26.96 2.82 6.80
N TYR A 11 -26.82 3.95 7.51
CA TYR A 11 -27.10 4.04 8.94
C TYR A 11 -28.50 3.52 9.35
N SER A 12 -29.52 3.76 8.51
CA SER A 12 -30.89 3.27 8.72
C SER A 12 -31.09 1.78 8.41
N LYS A 13 -30.00 1.04 8.17
CA LYS A 13 -29.98 -0.37 7.74
C LYS A 13 -30.71 -0.62 6.42
N LYS A 14 -30.88 0.42 5.60
CA LYS A 14 -31.40 0.27 4.24
C LYS A 14 -30.29 -0.30 3.37
N ILE A 15 -30.65 -1.33 2.61
CA ILE A 15 -29.78 -2.09 1.71
C ILE A 15 -29.92 -1.51 0.30
N PHE A 16 -28.78 -1.26 -0.34
CA PHE A 16 -28.68 -0.84 -1.73
C PHE A 16 -27.83 -1.84 -2.51
N GLU A 17 -28.31 -2.24 -3.69
CA GLU A 17 -27.57 -3.14 -4.58
C GLU A 17 -26.43 -2.37 -5.26
N LEU A 18 -25.19 -2.73 -4.97
CA LEU A 18 -24.00 -2.17 -5.61
C LEU A 18 -23.61 -3.06 -6.78
N ARG A 19 -23.79 -2.57 -8.01
CA ARG A 19 -23.28 -3.25 -9.21
C ARG A 19 -21.88 -2.76 -9.56
N LYS A 20 -21.08 -3.63 -10.17
CA LYS A 20 -19.71 -3.32 -10.65
C LYS A 20 -19.63 -2.01 -11.46
N GLU A 21 -20.63 -1.74 -12.29
CA GLU A 21 -20.69 -0.57 -13.18
C GLU A 21 -20.83 0.76 -12.42
N ASN A 22 -21.37 0.69 -11.20
CA ASN A 22 -21.63 1.86 -10.37
C ASN A 22 -20.40 2.24 -9.52
N TRP A 23 -19.41 1.36 -9.42
CA TRP A 23 -18.20 1.60 -8.65
C TRP A 23 -17.16 2.36 -9.47
N GLN A 24 -16.87 3.60 -9.09
CA GLN A 24 -15.95 4.49 -9.81
C GLN A 24 -14.54 4.51 -9.22
N ASP A 25 -14.32 3.89 -8.06
CA ASP A 25 -12.99 3.87 -7.44
C ASP A 25 -12.07 2.86 -8.13
N ARG A 26 -11.03 3.39 -8.78
CA ARG A 26 -10.01 2.57 -9.44
C ARG A 26 -8.93 2.06 -8.49
N LYS A 27 -8.84 2.62 -7.28
CA LYS A 27 -7.80 2.32 -6.29
C LYS A 27 -8.21 1.15 -5.40
N PHE A 28 -9.48 1.07 -5.01
CA PHE A 28 -9.98 0.08 -4.04
C PHE A 28 -11.11 -0.78 -4.61
N LEU A 29 -11.22 -2.04 -4.16
CA LEU A 29 -12.46 -2.81 -4.25
C LEU A 29 -13.36 -2.41 -3.08
N PRO A 30 -14.70 -2.46 -3.26
CA PRO A 30 -15.59 -2.58 -2.12
C PRO A 30 -15.20 -3.83 -1.33
N VAL A 31 -14.92 -3.66 -0.03
CA VAL A 31 -14.69 -4.75 0.92
C VAL A 31 -15.62 -4.58 2.11
N SER A 32 -15.84 -5.66 2.86
CA SER A 32 -16.65 -5.60 4.07
C SER A 32 -16.07 -4.57 5.05
N GLY A 33 -16.93 -3.76 5.66
CA GLY A 33 -16.51 -2.73 6.62
C GLY A 33 -15.91 -1.46 6.02
N MET A 34 -15.81 -1.34 4.69
CA MET A 34 -15.38 -0.10 4.03
C MET A 34 -16.47 0.98 4.11
N PHE A 35 -16.09 2.19 4.52
CA PHE A 35 -16.96 3.36 4.42
C PHE A 35 -16.99 3.85 2.97
N VAL A 36 -18.18 4.10 2.44
CA VAL A 36 -18.38 4.44 1.02
C VAL A 36 -19.27 5.65 0.87
N GLU A 37 -18.90 6.55 -0.03
CA GLU A 37 -19.79 7.59 -0.54
C GLU A 37 -20.49 7.06 -1.78
N PHE A 38 -21.80 7.26 -1.87
CA PHE A 38 -22.58 6.83 -3.03
C PHE A 38 -23.75 7.76 -3.30
N ARG A 39 -24.18 7.81 -4.57
CA ARG A 39 -25.31 8.60 -5.04
C ARG A 39 -26.39 7.70 -5.61
N LEU A 40 -27.63 8.13 -5.42
CA LEU A 40 -28.82 7.44 -5.92
C LEU A 40 -29.47 8.24 -7.05
N ASP A 41 -30.10 7.53 -7.99
CA ASP A 41 -31.07 8.14 -8.92
C ASP A 41 -32.43 8.38 -8.23
N ASP A 42 -33.35 9.00 -8.96
CA ASP A 42 -34.74 9.23 -8.52
C ASP A 42 -35.49 7.91 -8.22
N GLY A 43 -35.02 6.79 -8.76
CA GLY A 43 -35.54 5.44 -8.53
C GLY A 43 -34.95 4.74 -7.29
N GLY A 44 -33.95 5.33 -6.63
CA GLY A 44 -33.26 4.75 -5.48
C GLY A 44 -32.18 3.72 -5.83
N HIS A 45 -31.72 3.65 -7.08
CA HIS A 45 -30.60 2.82 -7.52
C HIS A 45 -29.29 3.60 -7.42
N ILE A 46 -28.20 2.91 -7.11
CA ILE A 46 -26.87 3.52 -7.07
C ILE A 46 -26.45 3.90 -8.49
N VAL A 47 -26.04 5.14 -8.70
CA VAL A 47 -25.47 5.63 -9.97
C VAL A 47 -23.97 5.88 -9.90
N ASP A 48 -23.46 6.10 -8.69
CA ASP A 48 -22.06 6.41 -8.43
C ASP A 48 -21.71 5.95 -7.01
N ALA A 49 -20.58 5.27 -6.85
CA ALA A 49 -20.07 4.83 -5.56
C ALA A 49 -18.54 4.76 -5.59
N HIS A 50 -17.90 5.21 -4.52
CA HIS A 50 -16.46 5.12 -4.34
C HIS A 50 -16.10 4.96 -2.87
N SER A 51 -14.85 4.58 -2.58
CA SER A 51 -14.39 4.55 -1.19
C SER A 51 -14.39 5.97 -0.63
N SER A 52 -14.84 6.11 0.63
CA SER A 52 -14.70 7.39 1.34
C SER A 52 -13.23 7.65 1.62
N LYS A 53 -12.83 8.92 1.62
CA LYS A 53 -11.52 9.37 2.11
C LYS A 53 -11.37 9.10 3.62
N PHE A 54 -12.49 9.00 4.34
CA PHE A 54 -12.54 8.76 5.78
C PHE A 54 -12.88 7.28 6.06
N GLN A 55 -11.85 6.49 6.36
CA GLN A 55 -11.99 5.04 6.61
C GLN A 55 -11.81 4.66 8.09
N ASP A 56 -11.43 5.60 8.95
CA ASP A 56 -11.16 5.36 10.37
C ASP A 56 -11.63 6.55 11.22
N PHE A 57 -12.23 6.26 12.38
CA PHE A 57 -12.87 7.21 13.28
C PHE A 57 -12.46 6.94 14.74
N GLY A 58 -11.16 6.99 15.02
CA GLY A 58 -10.61 6.75 16.35
C GLY A 58 -11.09 7.70 17.47
N GLU A 59 -10.77 7.35 18.72
CA GLU A 59 -11.16 8.12 19.90
C GLU A 59 -10.62 9.56 19.90
N ASP A 60 -9.43 9.77 19.32
CA ASP A 60 -8.80 11.09 19.20
C ASP A 60 -9.11 11.79 17.85
N SER A 61 -9.86 11.15 16.96
CA SER A 61 -10.24 11.76 15.68
C SER A 61 -11.20 12.94 15.89
N LEU A 62 -10.96 14.02 15.13
CA LEU A 62 -11.82 15.19 15.06
C LEU A 62 -13.21 14.88 14.52
N LEU A 63 -13.30 13.88 13.64
CA LEU A 63 -14.54 13.34 13.12
C LEU A 63 -14.86 12.04 13.84
N LYS A 64 -16.13 11.88 14.23
CA LYS A 64 -16.67 10.65 14.77
C LYS A 64 -17.45 9.93 13.68
N GLU A 65 -17.60 8.62 13.83
CA GLU A 65 -18.37 7.82 12.86
C GLU A 65 -19.81 8.34 12.70
N ILE A 66 -20.41 8.86 13.77
CA ILE A 66 -21.73 9.49 13.70
C ILE A 66 -21.78 10.73 12.80
N ASP A 67 -20.65 11.43 12.61
CA ASP A 67 -20.57 12.54 11.66
C ASP A 67 -20.65 12.02 10.24
N PHE A 68 -19.93 10.92 9.92
CA PHE A 68 -20.02 10.23 8.63
C PHE A 68 -21.46 9.86 8.28
N TRP A 69 -22.18 9.29 9.25
CA TRP A 69 -23.58 8.90 9.06
C TRP A 69 -24.57 10.06 8.92
N LYS A 70 -24.19 11.28 9.31
CA LYS A 70 -25.04 12.49 9.25
C LYS A 70 -24.80 13.33 8.00
N THR A 71 -23.72 13.07 7.28
CA THR A 71 -23.35 13.77 6.05
C THR A 71 -23.64 12.91 4.83
N ASN A 72 -23.82 13.55 3.68
CA ASN A 72 -24.07 12.85 2.41
C ASN A 72 -22.81 12.71 1.55
N THR A 73 -21.80 13.55 1.76
CA THR A 73 -20.56 13.54 0.95
C THR A 73 -19.30 13.72 1.79
N ASP A 74 -18.17 13.25 1.27
CA ASP A 74 -16.84 13.47 1.85
C ASP A 74 -16.48 14.96 1.91
N GLU A 75 -16.99 15.78 0.97
CA GLU A 75 -16.79 17.24 1.04
C GLU A 75 -17.47 17.87 2.25
N GLU A 76 -18.68 17.43 2.62
CA GLU A 76 -19.36 17.89 3.83
C GLU A 76 -18.59 17.48 5.09
N LEU A 77 -18.08 16.25 5.14
CA LEU A 77 -17.24 15.79 6.25
C LEU A 77 -15.97 16.61 6.39
N LYS A 78 -15.31 16.89 5.26
CA LYS A 78 -14.12 17.74 5.24
C LYS A 78 -14.42 19.16 5.70
N ALA A 79 -15.60 19.69 5.39
CA ALA A 79 -16.04 20.99 5.90
C ALA A 79 -16.24 20.96 7.41
N ILE A 80 -16.89 19.92 7.95
CA ILE A 80 -17.06 19.74 9.41
C ILE A 80 -15.71 19.63 10.13
N GLU A 81 -14.78 18.84 9.57
CA GLU A 81 -13.42 18.70 10.11
C GLU A 81 -12.72 20.06 10.15
N SER A 82 -12.76 20.80 9.04
CA SER A 82 -12.19 22.14 8.92
C SER A 82 -12.81 23.12 9.91
N ASP A 83 -14.14 23.11 10.08
CA ASP A 83 -14.84 23.99 11.02
C ASP A 83 -14.48 23.69 12.47
N ARG A 84 -14.37 22.41 12.84
CA ARG A 84 -13.92 22.01 14.18
C ARG A 84 -12.48 22.42 14.43
N LEU A 85 -11.59 22.22 13.46
CA LEU A 85 -10.21 22.69 13.53
C LEU A 85 -10.13 24.21 13.69
N ASN A 86 -10.93 24.96 12.93
CA ASN A 86 -10.98 26.42 13.02
C ASN A 86 -11.47 26.88 14.39
N LYS A 87 -12.53 26.27 14.94
CA LYS A 87 -13.02 26.56 16.30
C LYS A 87 -11.96 26.28 17.36
N GLN A 88 -11.29 25.13 17.28
CA GLN A 88 -10.19 24.82 18.19
C GLN A 88 -9.04 25.83 18.07
N ALA A 89 -8.70 26.24 16.85
CA ALA A 89 -7.67 27.26 16.61
C ALA A 89 -8.08 28.63 17.19
N GLU A 90 -9.34 29.02 17.05
CA GLU A 90 -9.89 30.26 17.64
C GLU A 90 -9.86 30.23 19.16
N GLU A 91 -10.34 29.14 19.78
CA GLU A 91 -10.30 29.00 21.24
C GLU A 91 -8.87 29.03 21.79
N ILE A 92 -7.94 28.35 21.13
CA ILE A 92 -6.52 28.39 21.51
C ILE A 92 -5.98 29.80 21.35
N PHE A 93 -6.34 30.49 20.27
CA PHE A 93 -5.88 31.85 20.04
C PHE A 93 -6.39 32.83 21.11
N GLU A 94 -7.65 32.72 21.52
CA GLU A 94 -8.23 33.57 22.56
C GLU A 94 -7.66 33.30 23.96
N LYS A 95 -7.40 32.03 24.30
CA LYS A 95 -6.88 31.64 25.62
C LYS A 95 -5.38 31.87 25.79
N THR A 96 -4.64 32.00 24.69
CA THR A 96 -3.17 32.05 24.72
C THR A 96 -2.65 33.49 24.75
N ASP A 97 -1.85 33.83 25.78
CA ASP A 97 -1.12 35.10 25.81
C ASP A 97 0.14 35.04 24.93
N TYR A 98 -0.03 35.39 23.66
CA TYR A 98 1.09 35.48 22.71
C TYR A 98 2.06 36.62 23.02
N LEU A 99 1.62 37.68 23.69
CA LEU A 99 2.48 38.81 24.05
C LEU A 99 3.49 38.45 25.14
N ASN A 100 3.27 37.39 25.90
CA ASN A 100 4.22 36.90 26.91
C ASN A 100 4.71 35.47 26.69
N MET A 101 4.34 34.84 25.57
CA MET A 101 4.72 33.47 25.22
C MET A 101 6.24 33.23 25.25
N LYS A 102 6.64 32.12 25.88
CA LYS A 102 8.05 31.69 25.99
C LYS A 102 8.41 30.51 25.09
N SER A 103 7.42 29.71 24.70
CA SER A 103 7.60 28.52 23.86
C SER A 103 6.30 28.19 23.13
N ILE A 104 6.42 27.59 21.95
CA ILE A 104 5.29 27.06 21.18
C ILE A 104 5.20 25.56 21.47
N SER A 105 4.06 25.10 21.99
CA SER A 105 3.78 23.68 22.20
C SER A 105 3.38 23.01 20.89
N ILE A 106 3.76 21.73 20.76
CA ILE A 106 3.30 20.87 19.67
C ILE A 106 1.84 20.48 19.91
N SER A 107 1.01 20.56 18.87
CA SER A 107 -0.37 20.07 18.89
C SER A 107 -0.45 18.62 18.47
N LYS A 108 0.36 18.24 17.47
CA LYS A 108 0.36 16.90 16.89
C LYS A 108 1.77 16.44 16.52
N GLY A 109 2.12 15.21 16.90
CA GLY A 109 3.45 14.66 16.66
C GLY A 109 3.79 14.51 15.18
N ALA A 110 5.07 14.62 14.82
CA ALA A 110 5.50 14.51 13.43
C ALA A 110 5.19 13.14 12.82
N GLU A 111 5.41 12.06 13.57
CA GLU A 111 5.08 10.69 13.14
C GLU A 111 3.58 10.52 12.86
N GLU A 112 2.72 11.07 13.71
CA GLU A 112 1.27 10.99 13.57
C GLU A 112 0.80 11.74 12.32
N CYS A 113 1.29 12.97 12.10
CA CYS A 113 1.02 13.74 10.88
C CYS A 113 1.45 12.97 9.60
N VAL A 114 2.60 12.30 9.65
CA VAL A 114 3.10 11.49 8.53
C VAL A 114 2.24 10.25 8.31
N ARG A 115 1.76 9.59 9.37
CA ARG A 115 0.85 8.45 9.24
C ARG A 115 -0.48 8.84 8.61
N GLU A 116 -1.02 9.99 8.97
CA GLU A 116 -2.23 10.53 8.32
C GLU A 116 -1.99 10.85 6.84
N HIS A 117 -0.82 11.39 6.51
CA HIS A 117 -0.45 11.65 5.12
C HIS A 117 -0.44 10.37 4.26
N PHE A 118 0.03 9.25 4.81
CA PHE A 118 0.08 7.94 4.14
C PHE A 118 -1.11 7.02 4.47
N ALA A 119 -2.20 7.55 5.02
CA ALA A 119 -3.34 6.74 5.45
C ALA A 119 -3.98 5.96 4.30
N ALA A 120 -4.01 6.53 3.09
CA ALA A 120 -4.57 5.87 1.91
C ALA A 120 -3.78 4.59 1.54
N GLU A 121 -2.45 4.66 1.54
CA GLU A 121 -1.57 3.53 1.26
C GLU A 121 -1.61 2.48 2.38
N ALA A 122 -1.69 2.93 3.64
CA ALA A 122 -1.86 2.03 4.79
C ALA A 122 -3.19 1.26 4.70
N ASN A 123 -4.27 1.95 4.35
CA ASN A 123 -5.58 1.34 4.15
C ASN A 123 -5.61 0.37 2.96
N SER A 124 -4.87 0.66 1.89
CA SER A 124 -4.70 -0.28 0.75
C SER A 124 -4.12 -1.62 1.19
N VAL A 125 -3.10 -1.60 2.04
CA VAL A 125 -2.53 -2.82 2.63
C VAL A 125 -3.57 -3.52 3.51
N LYS A 126 -4.21 -2.78 4.42
CA LYS A 126 -5.23 -3.33 5.34
C LYS A 126 -6.34 -4.05 4.57
N PHE A 127 -6.94 -3.40 3.59
CA PHE A 127 -8.05 -3.97 2.80
C PHE A 127 -7.60 -5.11 1.89
N ALA A 128 -6.38 -5.05 1.34
CA ALA A 128 -5.89 -6.14 0.52
C ALA A 128 -5.69 -7.42 1.34
N LEU A 129 -5.22 -7.28 2.57
CA LEU A 129 -4.93 -8.39 3.48
C LEU A 129 -6.14 -8.88 4.28
N ASP A 130 -7.27 -8.18 4.19
CA ASP A 130 -8.50 -8.58 4.86
C ASP A 130 -8.97 -9.94 4.36
N GLU A 131 -9.27 -10.83 5.31
CA GLU A 131 -9.66 -12.24 5.11
C GLU A 131 -8.68 -13.08 4.27
N VAL A 132 -7.40 -12.70 4.20
CA VAL A 132 -6.37 -13.44 3.47
C VAL A 132 -5.63 -14.37 4.42
N GLU A 133 -5.59 -15.65 4.10
CA GLU A 133 -4.80 -16.64 4.84
C GLU A 133 -3.30 -16.30 4.78
N GLU A 134 -2.63 -16.35 5.93
CA GLU A 134 -1.19 -16.10 6.00
C GLU A 134 -0.40 -17.25 5.34
N ILE A 135 0.59 -16.89 4.53
CA ILE A 135 1.56 -17.82 3.95
C ILE A 135 2.94 -17.39 4.46
N PRO A 136 3.80 -18.29 4.97
CA PRO A 136 5.15 -17.95 5.40
C PRO A 136 5.93 -17.20 4.31
N GLN A 137 6.74 -16.20 4.69
CA GLN A 137 7.42 -15.33 3.71
C GLN A 137 8.37 -16.10 2.78
N GLU A 138 8.97 -17.17 3.28
CA GLU A 138 9.82 -18.10 2.53
C GLU A 138 9.08 -18.77 1.37
N ASP A 139 7.79 -19.05 1.54
CA ASP A 139 6.92 -19.76 0.58
C ASP A 139 6.23 -18.79 -0.40
N GLN A 140 6.33 -17.48 -0.15
CA GLN A 140 5.73 -16.44 -0.97
C GLN A 140 6.52 -16.18 -2.26
N LEU A 141 5.79 -15.91 -3.33
CA LEU A 141 6.35 -15.49 -4.60
C LEU A 141 6.77 -14.02 -4.56
N ASN A 142 7.90 -13.69 -5.19
CA ASN A 142 8.30 -12.30 -5.39
C ASN A 142 7.52 -11.69 -6.56
N TYR A 143 6.44 -10.97 -6.25
CA TYR A 143 5.52 -10.40 -7.24
C TYR A 143 6.24 -9.56 -8.31
N LEU A 144 7.16 -8.69 -7.90
CA LEU A 144 7.87 -7.80 -8.82
C LEU A 144 8.72 -8.58 -9.84
N ALA A 145 9.27 -9.74 -9.45
CA ALA A 145 10.02 -10.60 -10.35
C ALA A 145 9.12 -11.42 -11.29
N ILE A 146 7.94 -11.85 -10.80
CA ILE A 146 7.09 -12.82 -11.49
C ILE A 146 5.85 -12.22 -12.17
N LYS A 147 5.54 -10.94 -11.99
CA LYS A 147 4.31 -10.27 -12.47
C LYS A 147 3.91 -10.66 -13.89
N ARG A 148 4.83 -10.55 -14.85
CA ARG A 148 4.56 -10.86 -16.27
C ARG A 148 4.22 -12.34 -16.51
N PHE A 149 4.73 -13.24 -15.68
CA PHE A 149 4.50 -14.68 -15.79
C PHE A 149 3.21 -15.09 -15.08
N LEU A 150 2.83 -14.38 -14.01
CA LEU A 150 1.53 -14.54 -13.35
C LEU A 150 0.39 -14.25 -14.34
N VAL A 151 0.49 -13.12 -15.06
CA VAL A 151 -0.47 -12.78 -16.14
C VAL A 151 -0.45 -13.81 -17.25
N LYS A 152 0.74 -14.22 -17.72
CA LYS A 152 0.86 -15.23 -18.78
C LYS A 152 0.26 -16.58 -18.39
N ALA A 153 0.45 -17.01 -17.14
CA ALA A 153 -0.17 -18.24 -16.63
C ALA A 153 -1.70 -18.11 -16.67
N MET A 154 -2.25 -17.01 -16.14
CA MET A 154 -3.69 -16.78 -16.17
C MET A 154 -4.28 -16.76 -17.59
N ASP A 155 -3.64 -16.03 -18.52
CA ASP A 155 -4.09 -15.94 -19.91
C ASP A 155 -4.06 -17.31 -20.61
N PHE A 156 -3.01 -18.10 -20.33
CA PHE A 156 -2.93 -19.46 -20.86
C PHE A 156 -4.01 -20.37 -20.28
N LEU A 157 -4.39 -20.18 -19.01
CA LEU A 157 -5.42 -20.97 -18.35
C LEU A 157 -6.79 -20.74 -19.01
N VAL A 158 -7.15 -19.47 -19.20
CA VAL A 158 -8.37 -19.02 -19.89
C VAL A 158 -8.37 -19.47 -21.36
N PHE A 159 -7.20 -19.45 -22.01
CA PHE A 159 -7.07 -19.94 -23.38
C PHE A 159 -7.29 -21.45 -23.50
N CYS A 160 -6.74 -22.25 -22.57
CA CYS A 160 -6.85 -23.70 -22.59
C CYS A 160 -8.28 -24.17 -22.26
N ASP A 161 -8.94 -23.55 -21.30
CA ASP A 161 -10.29 -23.95 -20.88
C ASP A 161 -11.25 -22.77 -20.93
N LYS A 162 -12.12 -22.77 -21.95
CA LYS A 162 -13.13 -21.72 -22.18
C LYS A 162 -14.16 -21.59 -21.05
N LYS A 163 -14.25 -22.57 -20.13
CA LYS A 163 -15.10 -22.46 -18.94
C LYS A 163 -14.47 -21.59 -17.85
N ILE A 164 -13.15 -21.40 -17.90
CA ILE A 164 -12.43 -20.52 -16.99
C ILE A 164 -12.43 -19.12 -17.59
N THR A 165 -12.96 -18.16 -16.84
CA THR A 165 -12.97 -16.75 -17.24
C THR A 165 -12.10 -15.93 -16.30
N SER A 166 -11.60 -14.78 -16.77
CA SER A 166 -10.77 -13.87 -15.95
C SER A 166 -11.50 -13.38 -14.70
N ASP A 167 -12.82 -13.35 -14.69
CA ASP A 167 -13.63 -12.95 -13.53
C ASP A 167 -13.46 -13.90 -12.33
N MET A 168 -13.05 -15.16 -12.56
CA MET A 168 -12.71 -16.09 -11.48
C MET A 168 -11.54 -15.59 -10.62
N PHE A 169 -10.71 -14.68 -11.14
CA PHE A 169 -9.53 -14.11 -10.49
C PHE A 169 -9.68 -12.62 -10.15
N ALA A 170 -10.88 -12.04 -10.33
CA ALA A 170 -11.10 -10.60 -10.24
C ALA A 170 -10.72 -10.01 -8.88
N ILE A 171 -11.03 -10.74 -7.79
CA ILE A 171 -10.74 -10.32 -6.41
C ILE A 171 -9.22 -10.14 -6.22
N GLU A 172 -8.44 -11.17 -6.52
CA GLU A 172 -6.99 -11.13 -6.35
C GLU A 172 -6.34 -10.11 -7.29
N LEU A 173 -6.80 -10.02 -8.55
CA LEU A 173 -6.30 -9.06 -9.52
C LEU A 173 -6.53 -7.62 -9.08
N GLN A 174 -7.67 -7.31 -8.46
CA GLN A 174 -7.94 -5.95 -8.03
C GLN A 174 -7.22 -5.59 -6.72
N LYS A 175 -7.11 -6.54 -5.78
CA LYS A 175 -6.21 -6.39 -4.61
C LYS A 175 -4.78 -6.07 -5.07
N ILE A 176 -4.27 -6.80 -6.07
CA ILE A 176 -2.98 -6.51 -6.71
C ILE A 176 -2.96 -5.09 -7.28
N ARG A 177 -3.94 -4.68 -8.09
CA ARG A 177 -3.98 -3.33 -8.70
C ARG A 177 -3.97 -2.20 -7.66
N GLY A 178 -4.72 -2.34 -6.58
CA GLY A 178 -4.73 -1.34 -5.49
C GLY A 178 -3.37 -1.21 -4.81
N LEU A 179 -2.73 -2.35 -4.52
CA LEU A 179 -1.38 -2.37 -3.98
C LEU A 179 -0.33 -1.84 -4.98
N GLU A 180 -0.45 -2.14 -6.27
CA GLU A 180 0.43 -1.60 -7.31
C GLU A 180 0.32 -0.08 -7.42
N TYR A 181 -0.90 0.44 -7.30
CA TYR A 181 -1.15 1.87 -7.27
C TYR A 181 -0.45 2.51 -6.05
N SER A 182 -0.66 1.98 -4.84
CA SER A 182 0.01 2.46 -3.63
C SER A 182 1.55 2.36 -3.73
N PHE A 183 2.07 1.26 -4.29
CA PHE A 183 3.51 1.09 -4.51
C PHE A 183 4.08 2.18 -5.43
N LYS A 184 3.35 2.54 -6.49
CA LYS A 184 3.75 3.59 -7.42
C LYS A 184 3.72 4.97 -6.77
N GLU A 185 2.69 5.29 -5.99
CA GLU A 185 2.60 6.56 -5.24
C GLU A 185 3.74 6.67 -4.21
N LEU A 186 4.08 5.60 -3.49
CA LEU A 186 5.22 5.56 -2.57
C LEU A 186 6.58 5.70 -3.27
N ALA A 187 6.69 5.21 -4.51
CA ALA A 187 7.87 5.42 -5.34
C ALA A 187 7.97 6.87 -5.84
N GLN A 188 6.85 7.50 -6.17
CA GLN A 188 6.82 8.91 -6.56
C GLN A 188 7.11 9.84 -5.39
N SER A 189 6.55 9.57 -4.20
CA SER A 189 6.85 10.34 -2.99
C SER A 189 8.33 10.27 -2.59
N ALA A 190 9.07 9.24 -3.02
CA ALA A 190 10.53 9.16 -2.88
C ALA A 190 11.26 10.31 -3.61
N MET A 191 10.68 10.81 -4.70
CA MET A 191 11.24 11.91 -5.50
C MET A 191 10.89 13.28 -4.91
N THR A 192 9.87 13.34 -4.06
CA THR A 192 9.46 14.55 -3.36
C THR A 192 10.37 14.79 -2.16
N LYS A 193 10.96 15.98 -2.09
CA LYS A 193 11.71 16.42 -0.91
C LYS A 193 10.73 16.62 0.26
N PRO A 194 10.88 15.92 1.41
CA PRO A 194 9.96 16.06 2.53
C PRO A 194 9.84 17.51 3.02
N GLU A 195 10.90 18.31 2.86
CA GLU A 195 10.90 19.74 3.19
C GLU A 195 9.84 20.54 2.44
N ASN A 196 9.46 20.10 1.23
CA ASN A 196 8.46 20.78 0.40
C ASN A 196 7.03 20.59 0.93
N ILE A 197 6.76 19.48 1.62
CA ILE A 197 5.44 19.14 2.15
C ILE A 197 5.33 19.37 3.67
N TYR A 198 6.44 19.75 4.31
CA TYR A 198 6.52 19.97 5.76
C TYR A 198 5.50 21.00 6.27
N THR A 199 5.27 22.06 5.50
CA THR A 199 4.26 23.08 5.87
C THR A 199 2.88 22.47 5.91
N ASP A 200 2.47 21.83 4.81
CA ASP A 200 1.10 21.34 4.60
C ASP A 200 0.78 20.13 5.49
N VAL A 201 1.77 19.25 5.71
CA VAL A 201 1.58 17.99 6.45
C VAL A 201 1.78 18.17 7.95
N PHE A 202 2.73 18.99 8.37
CA PHE A 202 3.07 19.15 9.80
C PHE A 202 2.68 20.51 10.35
N LEU A 203 3.19 21.63 9.81
CA LEU A 203 3.01 22.97 10.42
C LEU A 203 1.54 23.41 10.43
N ASP A 204 0.79 23.07 9.38
CA ASP A 204 -0.63 23.43 9.29
C ASP A 204 -1.52 22.71 10.31
N LYS A 205 -1.00 21.64 10.92
CA LYS A 205 -1.64 20.91 12.02
C LYS A 205 -1.25 21.44 13.40
N GLN A 206 -0.29 22.38 13.48
CA GLN A 206 0.19 22.94 14.75
C GLN A 206 -0.60 24.20 15.13
N LEU A 207 -1.60 24.06 16.00
CA LEU A 207 -2.56 25.12 16.33
C LEU A 207 -1.89 26.31 17.03
N HIS A 208 -1.01 26.07 18.00
CA HIS A 208 -0.28 27.16 18.67
C HIS A 208 0.69 27.90 17.74
N TYR A 209 1.30 27.19 16.78
CA TYR A 209 2.15 27.79 15.77
C TYR A 209 1.34 28.71 14.83
N LYS A 210 0.19 28.24 14.33
CA LYS A 210 -0.73 29.06 13.51
C LYS A 210 -1.28 30.26 14.28
N GLY A 211 -1.58 30.08 15.56
CA GLY A 211 -1.98 31.18 16.43
C GLY A 211 -0.86 32.21 16.59
N ALA A 212 0.39 31.77 16.79
CA ALA A 212 1.54 32.67 16.89
C ALA A 212 1.81 33.43 15.57
N THR A 213 1.68 32.79 14.41
CA THR A 213 1.82 33.49 13.12
C THR A 213 0.72 34.52 12.89
N LYS A 214 -0.53 34.21 13.26
CA LYS A 214 -1.64 35.18 13.27
C LYS A 214 -1.38 36.34 14.23
N ALA A 215 -0.88 36.06 15.44
CA ALA A 215 -0.54 37.09 16.42
C ALA A 215 0.56 38.03 15.91
N ILE A 216 1.60 37.51 15.25
CA ILE A 216 2.66 38.32 14.62
C ILE A 216 2.05 39.29 13.59
N SER A 217 1.12 38.83 12.74
CA SER A 217 0.44 39.68 11.76
C SER A 217 -0.39 40.78 12.45
N ASN A 218 -1.17 40.43 13.48
CA ASN A 218 -1.96 41.40 14.24
C ASN A 218 -1.07 42.45 14.93
N ILE A 219 0.06 42.03 15.52
CA ILE A 219 1.02 42.94 16.15
C ILE A 219 1.63 43.89 15.10
N LYS A 220 1.99 43.41 13.92
CA LYS A 220 2.48 44.25 12.81
C LYS A 220 1.48 45.33 12.42
N GLU A 221 0.21 44.97 12.30
CA GLU A 221 -0.87 45.92 12.00
C GLU A 221 -1.06 46.95 13.11
N GLN A 222 -1.04 46.53 14.38
CA GLN A 222 -1.14 47.44 15.53
C GLN A 222 0.05 48.41 15.60
N ILE A 223 1.28 47.92 15.40
CA ILE A 223 2.47 48.76 15.32
C ILE A 223 2.31 49.81 14.21
N MET A 224 1.82 49.42 13.03
CA MET A 224 1.57 50.35 11.93
C MET A 224 0.55 51.43 12.32
N GLN A 225 -0.55 51.06 12.99
CA GLN A 225 -1.56 52.01 13.47
C GLN A 225 -1.00 52.98 14.53
N LEU A 226 -0.21 52.48 15.49
CA LEU A 226 0.43 53.29 16.52
C LEU A 226 1.45 54.27 15.91
N ASN A 227 2.27 53.81 14.96
CA ASN A 227 3.21 54.66 14.22
C ASN A 227 2.50 55.77 13.45
N ASN A 228 1.37 55.47 12.80
CA ASN A 228 0.55 56.46 12.10
C ASN A 228 -0.06 57.48 13.08
N LYS A 229 -0.55 57.02 14.24
CA LYS A 229 -1.08 57.88 15.31
C LYS A 229 -0.01 58.81 15.87
N ALA A 230 1.17 58.29 16.18
CA ALA A 230 2.31 59.08 16.64
C ALA A 230 2.71 60.14 15.60
N LYS A 231 2.83 59.76 14.33
CA LYS A 231 3.14 60.69 13.22
C LYS A 231 2.09 61.78 13.07
N PHE A 232 0.80 61.44 13.14
CA PHE A 232 -0.29 62.41 13.08
C PHE A 232 -0.23 63.40 14.25
N SER A 233 -0.14 62.91 15.49
CA SER A 233 -0.07 63.75 16.69
C SER A 233 1.19 64.63 16.71
N ASN A 234 2.34 64.12 16.26
CA ASN A 234 3.57 64.91 16.11
C ASN A 234 3.41 66.03 15.07
N ASN A 235 2.77 65.76 13.94
CA ASN A 235 2.48 66.78 12.93
C ASN A 235 1.49 67.84 13.45
N GLU A 236 0.48 67.43 14.19
CA GLU A 236 -0.50 68.35 14.77
C GLU A 236 0.13 69.22 15.86
N ALA A 237 0.95 68.64 16.74
CA ALA A 237 1.77 69.39 17.69
C ALA A 237 2.68 70.40 16.99
N ARG A 238 3.26 70.04 15.84
CA ARG A 238 4.09 70.95 15.04
C ARG A 238 3.28 72.13 14.46
N LYS A 239 2.07 71.88 13.96
CA LYS A 239 1.17 72.95 13.50
C LYS A 239 0.75 73.88 14.65
N LEU A 240 0.38 73.32 15.79
CA LEU A 240 0.00 74.09 16.98
C LEU A 240 1.17 74.93 17.51
N ARG A 241 2.41 74.41 17.47
CA ARG A 241 3.62 75.18 17.79
C ARG A 241 3.81 76.35 16.82
N ALA A 242 3.61 76.14 15.52
CA ALA A 242 3.67 77.23 14.54
C ALA A 242 2.57 78.28 14.76
N GLN A 243 1.37 77.88 15.19
CA GLN A 243 0.30 78.80 15.55
C GLN A 243 0.59 79.60 16.84
N LEU A 244 1.21 78.97 17.84
CA LEU A 244 1.63 79.63 19.08
C LEU A 244 2.65 80.75 18.82
N GLU A 245 3.58 80.55 17.87
CA GLU A 245 4.54 81.59 17.45
C GLU A 245 3.85 82.82 16.84
N ILE A 246 2.71 82.61 16.16
CA ILE A 246 1.91 83.68 15.54
C ILE A 246 0.98 84.34 16.56
N ASN A 247 0.38 83.58 17.48
CA ASN A 247 -0.60 84.07 18.45
C ASN A 247 -0.19 83.77 19.89
N LYS A 248 0.83 84.51 20.37
CA LYS A 248 1.52 84.30 21.66
C LYS A 248 0.66 84.50 22.91
N ALA A 249 -0.56 85.03 22.77
CA ALA A 249 -1.44 85.37 23.87
C ALA A 249 -2.52 84.31 24.17
N ASP A 250 -2.67 83.26 23.36
CA ASP A 250 -3.67 82.20 23.60
C ASP A 250 -3.16 81.20 24.67
N PRO A 251 -3.76 81.19 25.88
CA PRO A 251 -3.32 80.33 26.97
C PRO A 251 -3.67 78.84 26.76
N THR A 252 -4.50 78.51 25.76
CA THR A 252 -4.98 77.15 25.50
C THR A 252 -4.11 76.35 24.54
N LEU A 253 -3.22 77.01 23.78
CA LEU A 253 -2.33 76.35 22.82
C LEU A 253 -1.23 75.50 23.48
N PRO A 254 -0.55 75.94 24.57
CA PRO A 254 0.47 75.13 25.23
C PRO A 254 -0.05 73.79 25.77
N THR A 255 -1.24 73.79 26.36
CA THR A 255 -1.87 72.57 26.91
C THR A 255 -2.29 71.58 25.80
N LYS A 256 -2.77 72.09 24.65
CA LYS A 256 -3.07 71.26 23.48
C LYS A 256 -1.80 70.65 22.87
N ILE A 257 -0.70 71.41 22.79
CA ILE A 257 0.61 70.91 22.32
C ILE A 257 1.13 69.81 23.25
N ASP A 258 1.08 70.01 24.57
CA ASP A 258 1.48 69.01 25.56
C ASP A 258 0.64 67.74 25.45
N THR A 259 -0.68 67.89 25.28
CA THR A 259 -1.60 66.77 25.07
C THR A 259 -1.23 65.95 23.83
N GLN A 260 -1.00 66.59 22.68
CA GLN A 260 -0.61 65.89 21.45
C GLN A 260 0.78 65.25 21.57
N THR A 261 1.72 65.90 22.25
CA THR A 261 3.06 65.35 22.50
C THR A 261 2.99 64.12 23.40
N LYS A 262 2.15 64.13 24.44
CA LYS A 262 1.89 62.98 25.31
C LYS A 262 1.23 61.81 24.57
N ILE A 263 0.27 62.09 23.68
CA ILE A 263 -0.37 61.06 22.85
C ILE A 263 0.67 60.41 21.93
N ALA A 264 1.53 61.21 21.29
CA ALA A 264 2.60 60.69 20.44
C ALA A 264 3.60 59.84 21.23
N ALA A 265 4.11 60.33 22.36
CA ALA A 265 5.05 59.60 23.20
C ALA A 265 4.47 58.27 23.73
N LYS A 266 3.19 58.26 24.14
CA LYS A 266 2.52 57.03 24.56
C LYS A 266 2.39 56.02 23.41
N ALA A 267 2.01 56.48 22.23
CA ALA A 267 1.90 55.61 21.05
C ALA A 267 3.26 55.03 20.63
N GLU A 268 4.34 55.82 20.72
CA GLU A 268 5.71 55.37 20.45
C GLU A 268 6.20 54.32 21.46
N GLU A 269 5.93 54.51 22.75
CA GLU A 269 6.32 53.55 23.80
C GLU A 269 5.53 52.22 23.70
N GLU A 270 4.22 52.29 23.41
CA GLU A 270 3.40 51.11 23.13
C GLU A 270 3.91 50.35 21.90
N ALA A 271 4.24 51.07 20.81
CA ALA A 271 4.79 50.47 19.60
C ALA A 271 6.13 49.78 19.87
N LYS A 272 7.01 50.41 20.66
CA LYS A 272 8.30 49.83 21.05
C LYS A 272 8.15 48.51 21.82
N THR A 273 7.19 48.45 22.74
CA THR A 273 6.89 47.22 23.49
C THR A 273 6.37 46.10 22.56
N LEU A 274 5.52 46.46 21.60
CA LEU A 274 5.01 45.53 20.60
C LEU A 274 6.11 45.04 19.63
N TYR A 275 7.06 45.90 19.23
CA TYR A 275 8.21 45.49 18.42
C TYR A 275 9.03 44.39 19.10
N ALA A 276 9.37 44.57 20.39
CA ALA A 276 10.12 43.56 21.13
C ALA A 276 9.35 42.23 21.24
N SER A 277 8.02 42.31 21.41
CA SER A 277 7.15 41.13 21.45
C SER A 277 7.08 40.42 20.09
N GLN A 278 7.00 41.19 19.00
CA GLN A 278 7.01 40.68 17.62
C GLN A 278 8.30 39.93 17.31
N GLU A 279 9.47 40.54 17.55
CA GLU A 279 10.78 39.91 17.28
C GLU A 279 10.93 38.60 18.04
N ARG A 280 10.49 38.57 19.30
CA ARG A 280 10.53 37.34 20.10
C ARG A 280 9.61 36.26 19.52
N LEU A 281 8.38 36.58 19.15
CA LEU A 281 7.46 35.62 18.53
C LEU A 281 7.97 35.13 17.17
N GLU A 282 8.56 36.00 16.35
CA GLU A 282 9.20 35.63 15.08
C GLU A 282 10.39 34.69 15.30
N SER A 283 11.19 34.91 16.36
CA SER A 283 12.25 34.00 16.76
C SER A 283 11.71 32.64 17.21
N LEU A 284 10.67 32.63 18.07
CA LEU A 284 10.04 31.40 18.55
C LEU A 284 9.44 30.57 17.41
N THR A 285 8.71 31.19 16.48
CA THR A 285 8.13 30.50 15.32
C THR A 285 9.20 29.95 14.38
N LYS A 286 10.27 30.71 14.13
CA LYS A 286 11.43 30.25 13.34
C LYS A 286 12.12 29.05 14.01
N ASN A 287 12.36 29.12 15.32
CA ASN A 287 13.01 28.05 16.08
C ASN A 287 12.15 26.80 16.13
N PHE A 288 10.84 26.95 16.37
CA PHE A 288 9.88 25.85 16.33
C PHE A 288 9.93 25.14 14.96
N LYS A 289 9.81 25.90 13.87
CA LYS A 289 9.87 25.37 12.50
C LYS A 289 11.17 24.58 12.25
N ALA A 290 12.31 25.12 12.68
CA ALA A 290 13.61 24.49 12.49
C ALA A 290 13.79 23.23 13.36
N SER A 291 13.33 23.26 14.61
CA SER A 291 13.51 22.19 15.58
C SER A 291 12.85 20.87 15.16
N TYR A 292 11.65 20.94 14.58
CA TYR A 292 10.88 19.75 14.19
C TYR A 292 11.09 19.32 12.73
N MET A 293 11.88 20.06 11.94
CA MET A 293 12.11 19.72 10.53
C MET A 293 12.82 18.36 10.40
N ASN A 294 13.88 18.14 11.18
CA ASN A 294 14.64 16.89 11.12
C ASN A 294 13.81 15.70 11.62
N ASP A 295 13.03 15.89 12.69
CA ASP A 295 12.14 14.87 13.23
C ASP A 295 11.07 14.48 12.22
N PHE A 296 10.50 15.46 11.50
CA PHE A 296 9.56 15.23 10.42
C PHE A 296 10.20 14.49 9.24
N VAL A 297 11.36 14.93 8.76
CA VAL A 297 12.07 14.27 7.65
C VAL A 297 12.41 12.83 8.01
N GLY A 298 12.91 12.59 9.24
CA GLY A 298 13.21 11.25 9.75
C GLY A 298 11.97 10.37 9.84
N SER A 299 10.88 10.90 10.41
CA SER A 299 9.60 10.18 10.52
C SER A 299 9.01 9.86 9.15
N PHE A 300 9.05 10.81 8.21
CA PHE A 300 8.59 10.63 6.83
C PHE A 300 9.34 9.50 6.12
N GLN A 301 10.67 9.49 6.22
CA GLN A 301 11.48 8.43 5.62
C GLN A 301 11.22 7.07 6.27
N ALA A 302 11.13 7.01 7.60
CA ALA A 302 10.89 5.78 8.34
C ALA A 302 9.53 5.15 7.97
N VAL A 303 8.44 5.92 8.07
CA VAL A 303 7.09 5.45 7.73
C VAL A 303 6.99 5.04 6.27
N ARG A 304 7.62 5.79 5.35
CA ARG A 304 7.62 5.45 3.92
C ARG A 304 8.33 4.11 3.66
N VAL A 305 9.50 3.89 4.25
CA VAL A 305 10.24 2.63 4.09
C VAL A 305 9.43 1.46 4.63
N GLU A 306 8.91 1.60 5.85
CA GLU A 306 8.03 0.60 6.47
C GLU A 306 6.84 0.26 5.57
N LEU A 307 6.17 1.29 5.02
CA LEU A 307 4.98 1.10 4.21
C LEU A 307 5.29 0.51 2.84
N VAL A 308 6.43 0.86 2.23
CA VAL A 308 6.91 0.22 0.99
C VAL A 308 7.13 -1.28 1.21
N ASP A 309 7.72 -1.67 2.34
CA ASP A 309 7.93 -3.07 2.66
C ASP A 309 6.60 -3.79 2.95
N LYS A 310 5.67 -3.17 3.68
CA LYS A 310 4.32 -3.70 3.88
C LYS A 310 3.57 -3.92 2.56
N VAL A 311 3.58 -2.94 1.65
CA VAL A 311 2.95 -3.04 0.33
C VAL A 311 3.61 -4.15 -0.50
N ARG A 312 4.95 -4.26 -0.47
CA ARG A 312 5.67 -5.34 -1.17
C ARG A 312 5.31 -6.72 -0.64
N ASN A 313 5.25 -6.88 0.68
CA ASN A 313 4.89 -8.14 1.32
C ASN A 313 3.44 -8.52 1.02
N ALA A 314 2.52 -7.55 1.04
CA ALA A 314 1.14 -7.77 0.63
C ALA A 314 1.05 -8.19 -0.85
N LEU A 315 1.79 -7.56 -1.76
CA LEU A 315 1.84 -7.96 -3.16
C LEU A 315 2.32 -9.40 -3.33
N ASN A 316 3.37 -9.80 -2.62
CA ASN A 316 3.90 -11.16 -2.64
C ASN A 316 2.86 -12.18 -2.16
N LEU A 317 2.19 -11.89 -1.04
CA LEU A 317 1.16 -12.77 -0.48
C LEU A 317 -0.03 -12.94 -1.43
N ILE A 318 -0.60 -11.83 -1.93
CA ILE A 318 -1.76 -11.88 -2.84
C ILE A 318 -1.40 -12.55 -4.17
N ALA A 319 -0.19 -12.31 -4.69
CA ALA A 319 0.29 -12.99 -5.89
C ALA A 319 0.44 -14.50 -5.69
N THR A 320 0.87 -14.92 -4.49
CA THR A 320 0.98 -16.33 -4.12
C THR A 320 -0.40 -16.99 -4.03
N HIS A 321 -1.39 -16.30 -3.45
CA HIS A 321 -2.77 -16.77 -3.44
C HIS A 321 -3.37 -16.90 -4.84
N LEU A 322 -3.16 -15.91 -5.70
CA LEU A 322 -3.58 -15.97 -7.10
C LEU A 322 -2.94 -17.16 -7.81
N ASP A 323 -1.63 -17.38 -7.62
CA ASP A 323 -0.93 -18.53 -8.20
C ASP A 323 -1.47 -19.88 -7.68
N ASN A 324 -1.68 -20.01 -6.37
CA ASN A 324 -2.25 -21.21 -5.75
C ASN A 324 -3.65 -21.52 -6.32
N LYS A 325 -4.47 -20.49 -6.52
CA LYS A 325 -5.81 -20.60 -7.10
C LYS A 325 -5.76 -21.02 -8.56
N MET A 326 -4.88 -20.42 -9.37
CA MET A 326 -4.65 -20.83 -10.76
C MET A 326 -4.15 -22.27 -10.84
N TRP A 327 -3.25 -22.67 -9.94
CA TRP A 327 -2.74 -24.04 -9.87
C TRP A 327 -3.86 -25.03 -9.58
N LYS A 328 -4.68 -24.83 -8.53
CA LYS A 328 -5.82 -25.71 -8.22
C LYS A 328 -6.75 -25.87 -9.42
N ILE A 329 -7.21 -24.77 -10.00
CA ILE A 329 -8.12 -24.80 -11.16
C ILE A 329 -7.46 -25.47 -12.36
N GLY A 330 -6.18 -25.17 -12.63
CA GLY A 330 -5.42 -25.76 -13.73
C GLY A 330 -5.21 -27.27 -13.57
N MET A 331 -4.99 -27.75 -12.33
CA MET A 331 -4.85 -29.17 -12.03
C MET A 331 -6.18 -29.92 -12.05
N GLU A 332 -7.31 -29.25 -11.91
CA GLU A 332 -8.65 -29.85 -12.07
C GLU A 332 -9.14 -29.85 -13.53
N SER A 333 -8.56 -29.02 -14.41
CA SER A 333 -9.00 -28.90 -15.80
C SER A 333 -8.42 -29.96 -16.73
N VAL A 334 -9.30 -30.82 -17.26
CA VAL A 334 -8.98 -31.81 -18.31
C VAL A 334 -8.44 -31.12 -19.58
N SER A 335 -8.92 -29.93 -19.91
CA SER A 335 -8.44 -29.17 -21.07
C SER A 335 -7.00 -28.72 -20.88
N VAL A 336 -6.63 -28.30 -19.66
CA VAL A 336 -5.24 -27.99 -19.31
C VAL A 336 -4.38 -29.25 -19.34
N HIS A 337 -4.88 -30.40 -18.85
CA HIS A 337 -4.14 -31.65 -18.92
C HIS A 337 -3.76 -32.02 -20.36
N ASN A 338 -4.70 -31.83 -21.28
CA ASN A 338 -4.51 -32.11 -22.69
C ASN A 338 -3.66 -31.05 -23.41
N GLY A 339 -3.79 -29.78 -23.05
CA GLY A 339 -3.10 -28.68 -23.72
C GLY A 339 -1.72 -28.34 -23.16
N PHE A 340 -1.44 -28.63 -21.88
CA PHE A 340 -0.20 -28.24 -21.20
C PHE A 340 0.75 -29.42 -21.01
N PHE A 341 0.28 -30.52 -20.42
CA PHE A 341 1.17 -31.63 -20.04
C PHE A 341 1.58 -32.54 -21.20
N ARG A 342 0.83 -32.55 -22.31
CA ARG A 342 1.18 -33.28 -23.53
C ARG A 342 2.41 -32.72 -24.25
N HIS A 343 2.86 -31.51 -23.91
CA HIS A 343 4.06 -30.87 -24.48
C HIS A 343 5.34 -31.11 -23.65
N ASP A 344 5.46 -32.28 -23.01
CA ASP A 344 6.63 -32.69 -22.20
C ASP A 344 6.99 -31.69 -21.08
N VAL A 345 5.98 -31.09 -20.47
CA VAL A 345 6.16 -30.15 -19.35
C VAL A 345 6.15 -30.92 -18.03
N ASN A 346 7.32 -31.22 -17.46
CA ASN A 346 7.43 -32.04 -16.23
C ASN A 346 7.39 -31.20 -14.94
N SER A 347 6.54 -30.17 -14.93
CA SER A 347 6.37 -29.23 -13.80
C SER A 347 4.90 -28.84 -13.70
N PRO A 348 4.39 -28.55 -12.49
CA PRO A 348 2.97 -28.27 -12.26
C PRO A 348 2.52 -27.01 -13.00
N TYR A 349 1.22 -26.85 -13.20
CA TYR A 349 0.67 -25.63 -13.77
C TYR A 349 0.71 -24.51 -12.73
N CYS A 350 1.79 -23.72 -12.73
CA CYS A 350 1.96 -22.58 -11.85
C CYS A 350 2.86 -21.54 -12.51
N THR A 351 2.87 -20.33 -11.97
CA THR A 351 3.64 -19.18 -12.47
C THR A 351 5.12 -19.51 -12.60
N MET A 352 5.68 -20.26 -11.66
CA MET A 352 7.10 -20.64 -11.69
C MET A 352 7.46 -21.54 -12.87
N THR A 353 6.51 -22.35 -13.36
CA THR A 353 6.72 -23.15 -14.58
C THR A 353 6.81 -22.27 -15.81
N PHE A 354 5.91 -21.28 -15.96
CA PHE A 354 5.98 -20.31 -17.06
C PHE A 354 7.25 -19.46 -16.98
N TYR A 355 7.67 -19.11 -15.76
CA TYR A 355 8.90 -18.37 -15.55
C TYR A 355 10.13 -19.17 -15.98
N TRP A 356 10.22 -20.43 -15.58
CA TRP A 356 11.27 -21.35 -16.01
C TRP A 356 11.34 -21.51 -17.53
N GLN A 357 10.18 -21.69 -18.16
CA GLN A 357 10.09 -21.86 -19.61
C GLN A 357 10.62 -20.64 -20.38
N TYR A 358 10.53 -19.45 -19.79
CA TYR A 358 11.19 -18.25 -20.32
C TYR A 358 12.69 -18.27 -20.05
N LEU A 359 13.11 -18.48 -18.79
CA LEU A 359 14.52 -18.45 -18.39
C LEU A 359 15.37 -19.45 -19.16
N LYS A 360 14.85 -20.66 -19.45
CA LYS A 360 15.58 -21.69 -20.22
C LYS A 360 15.90 -21.29 -21.66
N ARG A 361 15.19 -20.30 -22.22
CA ARG A 361 15.37 -19.81 -23.58
C ARG A 361 16.35 -18.64 -23.66
N LEU A 362 16.76 -18.07 -22.53
CA LEU A 362 17.69 -16.95 -22.51
C LEU A 362 19.12 -17.40 -22.82
N ASP A 363 19.81 -16.59 -23.62
CA ASP A 363 21.25 -16.75 -23.83
C ASP A 363 22.00 -16.32 -22.57
N LYS A 364 22.53 -17.30 -21.83
CA LYS A 364 23.25 -17.09 -20.57
C LYS A 364 24.47 -16.18 -20.70
N SER A 365 25.00 -16.00 -21.91
CA SER A 365 26.14 -15.10 -22.18
C SER A 365 25.73 -13.65 -22.41
N LYS A 366 24.43 -13.37 -22.57
CA LYS A 366 23.89 -12.04 -22.92
C LYS A 366 22.75 -11.57 -22.01
N ILE A 367 22.55 -12.22 -20.85
CA ILE A 367 21.51 -11.82 -19.90
C ILE A 367 21.81 -10.45 -19.28
N SER A 368 20.78 -9.62 -19.17
CA SER A 368 20.84 -8.38 -18.39
C SER A 368 20.97 -8.67 -16.89
N ASP A 369 21.42 -7.68 -16.11
CA ASP A 369 21.51 -7.81 -14.65
C ASP A 369 20.16 -8.15 -14.00
N ALA A 370 19.07 -7.59 -14.53
CA ALA A 370 17.71 -7.90 -14.09
C ALA A 370 17.33 -9.37 -14.37
N GLU A 371 17.68 -9.89 -15.54
CA GLU A 371 17.44 -11.30 -15.88
C GLU A 371 18.30 -12.26 -15.07
N LYS A 372 19.55 -11.87 -14.78
CA LYS A 372 20.44 -12.62 -13.90
C LYS A 372 19.91 -12.67 -12.47
N ALA A 373 19.43 -11.54 -11.94
CA ALA A 373 18.78 -11.48 -10.64
C ALA A 373 17.54 -12.39 -10.59
N GLY A 374 16.76 -12.38 -11.67
CA GLY A 374 15.61 -13.26 -11.85
C GLY A 374 15.98 -14.75 -11.88
N TYR A 375 17.02 -15.13 -12.64
CA TYR A 375 17.52 -16.50 -12.68
C TYR A 375 17.98 -16.97 -11.30
N ASN A 376 18.73 -16.14 -10.57
CA ASN A 376 19.19 -16.44 -9.21
C ASN A 376 18.01 -16.58 -8.23
N PHE A 377 16.97 -15.74 -8.38
CA PHE A 377 15.74 -15.88 -7.62
C PHE A 377 15.06 -17.24 -7.89
N TYR A 378 14.87 -17.61 -9.16
CA TYR A 378 14.29 -18.91 -9.53
C TYR A 378 15.07 -20.08 -8.95
N GLN A 379 16.40 -20.08 -9.08
CA GLN A 379 17.24 -21.17 -8.56
C GLN A 379 17.14 -21.31 -7.04
N ARG A 380 17.12 -20.20 -6.30
CA ARG A 380 16.94 -20.23 -4.84
C ARG A 380 15.57 -20.76 -4.46
N TYR A 381 14.52 -20.29 -5.13
CA TYR A 381 13.16 -20.76 -4.88
C TYR A 381 13.05 -22.27 -5.10
N MET A 382 13.52 -22.77 -6.24
CA MET A 382 13.45 -24.20 -6.53
C MET A 382 14.27 -25.02 -5.55
N LYS A 383 15.47 -24.58 -5.17
CA LYS A 383 16.30 -25.33 -4.21
C LYS A 383 15.61 -25.50 -2.85
N SER A 384 14.80 -24.55 -2.42
CA SER A 384 14.15 -24.59 -1.11
C SER A 384 12.83 -25.36 -1.10
N HIS A 385 12.10 -25.37 -2.22
CA HIS A 385 10.72 -25.88 -2.24
C HIS A 385 10.54 -27.12 -3.13
N GLU A 386 11.41 -27.34 -4.12
CA GLU A 386 11.19 -28.40 -5.11
C GLU A 386 11.26 -29.80 -4.51
N LYS A 387 10.21 -30.59 -4.75
CA LYS A 387 10.19 -32.02 -4.45
C LYS A 387 10.16 -32.80 -5.76
N LEU A 388 11.18 -33.62 -5.99
CA LEU A 388 11.31 -34.40 -7.22
C LEU A 388 10.75 -35.81 -7.02
N PHE A 389 9.83 -36.20 -7.87
CA PHE A 389 9.30 -37.55 -7.96
C PHE A 389 9.82 -38.23 -9.22
N LEU A 390 10.10 -39.53 -9.15
CA LEU A 390 10.57 -40.30 -10.31
C LEU A 390 9.48 -41.26 -10.80
N ILE A 391 9.15 -41.22 -12.09
CA ILE A 391 8.26 -42.21 -12.70
C ILE A 391 9.08 -43.01 -13.71
N TYR A 392 9.19 -44.31 -13.49
CA TYR A 392 9.74 -45.24 -14.47
C TYR A 392 8.61 -46.03 -15.14
N THR A 393 8.22 -45.60 -16.34
CA THR A 393 7.25 -46.32 -17.19
C THR A 393 7.50 -46.05 -18.66
N THR A 394 7.26 -47.05 -19.51
CA THR A 394 7.21 -46.87 -20.98
C THR A 394 5.80 -46.52 -21.48
N ASN A 395 4.78 -46.58 -20.63
CA ASN A 395 3.39 -46.29 -20.98
C ASN A 395 3.08 -44.80 -20.77
N PHE A 396 2.85 -44.07 -21.88
CA PHE A 396 2.55 -42.64 -21.86
C PHE A 396 1.28 -42.28 -21.08
N LYS A 397 0.24 -43.14 -21.07
CA LYS A 397 -0.99 -42.84 -20.33
C LYS A 397 -0.79 -42.94 -18.82
N VAL A 398 -0.01 -43.93 -18.38
CA VAL A 398 0.37 -44.09 -16.98
C VAL A 398 1.26 -42.93 -16.54
N GLU A 399 2.24 -42.56 -17.37
CA GLU A 399 3.07 -41.37 -17.16
C GLU A 399 2.22 -40.12 -16.94
N LEU A 400 1.33 -39.81 -17.88
CA LEU A 400 0.51 -38.60 -17.82
C LEU A 400 -0.39 -38.59 -16.57
N ALA A 401 -1.03 -39.71 -16.25
CA ALA A 401 -1.94 -39.80 -15.12
C ALA A 401 -1.23 -39.65 -13.76
N LEU A 402 -0.10 -40.35 -13.57
CA LEU A 402 0.71 -40.23 -12.35
C LEU A 402 1.31 -38.83 -12.21
N LYS A 403 1.78 -38.26 -13.33
CA LYS A 403 2.33 -36.90 -13.36
C LYS A 403 1.29 -35.87 -12.89
N ILE A 404 0.07 -35.96 -13.41
CA ILE A 404 -1.03 -35.09 -12.99
C ILE A 404 -1.36 -35.31 -11.51
N GLU A 405 -1.47 -36.56 -11.06
CA GLU A 405 -1.76 -36.88 -9.65
C GLU A 405 -0.73 -36.27 -8.69
N ILE A 406 0.55 -36.51 -8.95
CA ILE A 406 1.66 -35.98 -8.14
C ILE A 406 1.65 -34.44 -8.11
N MET A 407 1.45 -33.80 -9.27
CA MET A 407 1.43 -32.33 -9.40
C MET A 407 0.15 -31.68 -8.84
N THR A 408 -0.90 -32.48 -8.60
CA THR A 408 -2.15 -32.05 -7.95
C THR A 408 -2.01 -32.07 -6.43
N MET A 409 -1.12 -32.91 -5.87
CA MET A 409 -0.86 -32.95 -4.43
C MET A 409 -0.17 -31.68 -3.91
N SER A 410 0.75 -31.11 -4.70
CA SER A 410 1.41 -29.83 -4.37
C SER A 410 1.95 -29.13 -5.61
N LYS A 411 1.92 -27.79 -5.59
CA LYS A 411 2.53 -26.91 -6.60
C LYS A 411 4.07 -27.00 -6.64
N GLU A 412 4.67 -27.64 -5.64
CA GLU A 412 6.11 -27.82 -5.48
C GLU A 412 6.61 -29.16 -6.02
N ASN A 413 5.68 -30.08 -6.29
CA ASN A 413 6.01 -31.40 -6.80
C ASN A 413 6.35 -31.32 -8.29
N LYS A 414 7.53 -31.79 -8.64
CA LYS A 414 7.95 -32.01 -10.02
C LYS A 414 8.21 -33.49 -10.27
N VAL A 415 8.23 -33.84 -11.54
CA VAL A 415 8.42 -35.22 -11.96
C VAL A 415 9.62 -35.30 -12.89
N VAL A 416 10.42 -36.36 -12.73
CA VAL A 416 11.39 -36.81 -13.72
C VAL A 416 10.93 -38.16 -14.26
N ILE A 417 11.05 -38.34 -15.57
CA ILE A 417 10.54 -39.53 -16.27
C ILE A 417 11.72 -40.36 -16.76
N ALA A 418 11.76 -41.62 -16.36
CA ALA A 418 12.67 -42.61 -16.93
C ALA A 418 11.90 -43.53 -17.89
N LYS A 419 12.48 -43.77 -19.07
CA LYS A 419 12.04 -44.76 -20.07
C LYS A 419 12.98 -45.96 -20.14
N THR A 420 14.21 -45.80 -19.65
CA THR A 420 15.24 -46.84 -19.62
C THR A 420 15.90 -46.94 -18.25
N ASP A 421 16.53 -48.08 -17.96
CA ASP A 421 17.33 -48.25 -16.73
C ASP A 421 18.45 -47.22 -16.62
N GLY A 422 19.06 -46.85 -17.75
CA GLY A 422 20.12 -45.84 -17.78
C GLY A 422 19.63 -44.47 -17.33
N GLU A 423 18.45 -44.05 -17.78
CA GLU A 423 17.81 -42.81 -17.34
C GLU A 423 17.40 -42.88 -15.87
N PHE A 424 16.82 -44.01 -15.43
CA PHE A 424 16.49 -44.24 -14.03
C PHE A 424 17.72 -44.06 -13.14
N ILE A 425 18.82 -44.78 -13.44
CA ILE A 425 20.07 -44.71 -12.68
C ILE A 425 20.68 -43.29 -12.73
N SER A 426 20.59 -42.61 -13.87
CA SER A 426 21.04 -41.22 -14.01
C SER A 426 20.30 -40.27 -13.05
N HIS A 427 18.97 -40.36 -13.00
CA HIS A 427 18.16 -39.54 -12.09
C HIS A 427 18.45 -39.84 -10.62
N ILE A 428 18.53 -41.12 -10.27
CA ILE A 428 18.88 -41.58 -8.92
C ILE A 428 20.26 -41.09 -8.46
N ASN A 429 21.23 -40.97 -9.36
CA ASN A 429 22.58 -40.52 -8.98
C ASN A 429 22.73 -39.00 -8.93
N SER A 430 21.90 -38.26 -9.67
CA SER A 430 22.04 -36.82 -9.85
C SER A 430 21.08 -35.97 -9.01
N SER A 431 20.03 -36.56 -8.44
CA SER A 431 18.96 -35.84 -7.74
C SER A 431 18.51 -36.55 -6.47
N ILE A 432 17.99 -35.78 -5.52
CA ILE A 432 17.26 -36.31 -4.35
C ILE A 432 15.80 -36.48 -4.77
N ILE A 433 15.28 -37.70 -4.63
CA ILE A 433 13.94 -38.10 -5.02
C ILE A 433 13.12 -38.29 -3.74
N GLU A 434 11.97 -37.64 -3.70
CA GLU A 434 10.99 -37.73 -2.61
C GLU A 434 10.34 -39.12 -2.60
N GLN A 435 9.85 -39.55 -3.76
CA GLN A 435 9.27 -40.87 -3.96
C GLN A 435 9.37 -41.29 -5.43
N GLY A 436 9.55 -42.59 -5.66
CA GLY A 436 9.60 -43.18 -7.01
C GLY A 436 8.43 -44.14 -7.28
N TYR A 437 7.94 -44.15 -8.51
CA TYR A 437 6.94 -45.08 -9.01
C TYR A 437 7.54 -45.91 -10.14
N ILE A 438 7.47 -47.23 -10.02
CA ILE A 438 8.03 -48.17 -11.00
C ILE A 438 6.90 -49.00 -11.60
N ASP A 439 6.77 -48.94 -12.91
CA ASP A 439 5.88 -49.79 -13.68
C ASP A 439 6.47 -51.22 -13.76
N PRO A 440 5.81 -52.26 -13.21
CA PRO A 440 6.30 -53.65 -13.27
C PRO A 440 6.38 -54.24 -14.68
N THR A 441 5.82 -53.59 -15.71
CA THR A 441 5.85 -54.06 -17.09
C THR A 441 7.11 -53.68 -17.86
N ILE A 442 8.01 -52.90 -17.24
CA ILE A 442 9.34 -52.62 -17.78
C ILE A 442 10.16 -53.92 -17.92
N ARG A 443 11.19 -53.88 -18.78
CA ARG A 443 12.02 -55.06 -19.07
C ARG A 443 12.82 -55.57 -17.86
N SER A 444 13.15 -54.67 -16.95
CA SER A 444 14.08 -54.93 -15.84
C SER A 444 13.33 -55.22 -14.55
N ASN A 445 13.97 -55.95 -13.62
CA ASN A 445 13.34 -56.33 -12.37
C ASN A 445 13.22 -55.11 -11.42
N PRO A 446 12.00 -54.67 -11.04
CA PRO A 446 11.82 -53.52 -10.17
C PRO A 446 12.56 -53.61 -8.83
N ASN A 447 12.65 -54.80 -8.24
CA ASN A 447 13.34 -54.98 -6.95
C ASN A 447 14.85 -54.72 -7.07
N GLN A 448 15.47 -55.13 -8.18
CA GLN A 448 16.89 -54.86 -8.43
C GLN A 448 17.14 -53.36 -8.62
N LEU A 449 16.24 -52.65 -9.30
CA LEU A 449 16.33 -51.19 -9.47
C LEU A 449 16.20 -50.46 -8.12
N ILE A 450 15.30 -50.92 -7.25
CA ILE A 450 15.15 -50.37 -5.88
C ILE A 450 16.41 -50.62 -5.05
N GLU A 451 17.05 -51.79 -5.15
CA GLU A 451 18.33 -52.04 -4.49
C GLU A 451 19.44 -51.12 -4.99
N VAL A 452 19.48 -50.84 -6.30
CA VAL A 452 20.43 -49.88 -6.88
C VAL A 452 20.16 -48.47 -6.33
N ALA A 453 18.90 -48.06 -6.25
CA ALA A 453 18.52 -46.76 -5.69
C ALA A 453 18.92 -46.63 -4.21
N ARG A 454 18.70 -47.68 -3.41
CA ARG A 454 19.08 -47.71 -1.98
C ARG A 454 20.59 -47.64 -1.76
N LYS A 455 21.40 -48.05 -2.73
CA LYS A 455 22.87 -47.94 -2.71
C LYS A 455 23.37 -46.56 -3.18
N SER A 456 22.51 -45.72 -3.73
CA SER A 456 22.90 -44.38 -4.17
C SER A 456 23.16 -43.45 -2.98
N ARG A 457 24.02 -42.44 -3.21
CA ARG A 457 24.36 -41.44 -2.19
C ARG A 457 23.15 -40.60 -1.76
N HIS A 458 22.23 -40.33 -2.67
CA HIS A 458 21.16 -39.34 -2.49
C HIS A 458 19.82 -39.98 -2.10
N ASN A 459 19.58 -41.24 -2.46
CA ASN A 459 18.25 -41.87 -2.39
C ASN A 459 18.25 -43.18 -1.58
N SER A 460 19.16 -43.30 -0.62
CA SER A 460 19.27 -44.50 0.22
C SER A 460 18.04 -44.77 1.09
N GLY A 461 17.34 -43.70 1.49
CA GLY A 461 16.09 -43.74 2.26
C GLY A 461 14.81 -43.43 1.47
N THR A 462 14.90 -43.25 0.14
CA THR A 462 13.73 -42.92 -0.69
C THR A 462 12.79 -44.11 -0.81
N ASP A 463 11.49 -43.85 -0.72
CA ASP A 463 10.46 -44.85 -0.93
C ASP A 463 10.18 -45.07 -2.42
N PHE A 464 10.12 -46.33 -2.85
CA PHE A 464 9.85 -46.72 -4.22
C PHE A 464 8.68 -47.68 -4.27
N ILE A 465 7.59 -47.22 -4.89
CA ILE A 465 6.35 -47.96 -5.06
C ILE A 465 6.39 -48.68 -6.41
N VAL A 466 6.31 -50.01 -6.37
CA VAL A 466 6.06 -50.81 -7.58
C VAL A 466 4.56 -50.88 -7.80
N LEU A 467 4.09 -50.32 -8.92
CA LEU A 467 2.67 -50.32 -9.24
C LEU A 467 2.17 -51.75 -9.48
N THR A 468 0.90 -52.00 -9.16
CA THR A 468 0.22 -53.24 -9.51
C THR A 468 -0.33 -53.19 -10.93
N LYS A 469 -0.61 -54.37 -11.51
CA LYS A 469 -1.27 -54.45 -12.83
C LYS A 469 -2.64 -53.76 -12.85
N GLN A 470 -3.38 -53.83 -11.74
CA GLN A 470 -4.68 -53.16 -11.61
C GLN A 470 -4.54 -51.63 -11.60
N GLU A 471 -3.54 -51.10 -10.90
CA GLU A 471 -3.25 -49.66 -10.89
C GLU A 471 -2.82 -49.17 -12.28
N ILE A 472 -1.99 -49.93 -13.01
CA ILE A 472 -1.63 -49.61 -14.40
C ILE A 472 -2.88 -49.50 -15.29
N GLU A 473 -3.81 -50.46 -15.18
CA GLU A 473 -5.05 -50.43 -15.95
C GLU A 473 -5.92 -49.22 -15.57
N GLN A 474 -5.99 -48.87 -14.29
CA GLN A 474 -6.72 -47.71 -13.81
C GLN A 474 -6.09 -46.40 -14.32
N TYR A 475 -4.77 -46.25 -14.22
CA TYR A 475 -4.03 -45.10 -14.73
C TYR A 475 -4.12 -44.97 -16.24
N SER A 476 -4.06 -46.08 -16.97
CA SER A 476 -4.22 -46.12 -18.43
C SER A 476 -5.60 -45.67 -18.89
N LYS A 477 -6.65 -45.82 -18.06
CA LYS A 477 -8.00 -45.30 -18.31
C LYS A 477 -8.12 -43.81 -18.01
N LYS A 478 -7.43 -43.32 -16.97
CA LYS A 478 -7.41 -41.90 -16.57
C LYS A 478 -6.62 -41.02 -17.53
N GLY A 479 -5.55 -41.52 -18.14
CA GLY A 479 -4.67 -40.76 -19.03
C GLY A 479 -5.21 -40.50 -20.45
N ASN A 480 -6.53 -40.38 -20.64
CA ASN A 480 -7.19 -40.13 -21.94
C ASN A 480 -7.54 -38.65 -22.14
#